data_AF-A0A0B7B5Z4-F1
#
_entry.id   AF-A0A0B7B5Z4-F1
#
_cell.length_a   1.000
_cell.length_b   1.000
_cell.length_c   1.000
_cell.angle_alpha   90.00
_cell.angle_beta   90.00
_cell.angle_gamma   90.00
#
_symmetry.space_group_name_H-M   'P 1'
#
loop_
_entity.id
_entity.type
_entity.pdbx_description
1 polymer ?
#
loop_
_entity_poly.entity_id
_entity_poly.type
_entity_poly.pdbx_seq_one_letter_code
_entity_poly.pdbx_strand_id
1 'polypeptide(L)'
;MGSWLQVNGEAVYKSRPWTYQNDTVTSGVWYTQQENAEISPDKNIFAFVFTWPEETLTLGSPLASSRTQISLLGYKGQFTFNNRPSGGLIINIPAIAFNKMPCEWLWVFKISNPMN
;
A
#
# COMPACT_ATOMS: atom_id res chain seq x y z
N MET A 1 14.09 -3.29 13.98
CA MET A 1 14.09 -2.15 13.04
C MET A 1 14.84 -2.47 11.73
N GLY A 2 16.10 -2.94 11.76
CA GLY A 2 16.86 -3.26 10.54
C GLY A 2 16.20 -4.30 9.62
N SER A 3 15.70 -5.42 10.15
CA SER A 3 15.02 -6.45 9.36
C SER A 3 13.73 -5.94 8.70
N TRP A 4 13.00 -5.04 9.37
CA TRP A 4 11.80 -4.42 8.82
C TRP A 4 12.13 -3.49 7.64
N LEU A 5 13.22 -2.71 7.76
CA LEU A 5 13.69 -1.82 6.70
C LEU A 5 14.27 -2.58 5.49
N GLN A 6 14.77 -3.80 5.67
CA GLN A 6 15.18 -4.65 4.53
C GLN A 6 14.00 -5.01 3.63
N VAL A 7 12.80 -5.13 4.21
CA VAL A 7 11.57 -5.45 3.48
C VAL A 7 10.90 -4.19 2.94
N ASN A 8 10.78 -3.17 3.77
CA ASN A 8 9.95 -1.99 3.51
C ASN A 8 10.75 -0.73 3.12
N GLY A 9 12.07 -0.83 3.01
CA GLY A 9 12.97 0.31 2.81
C GLY A 9 12.72 1.10 1.54
N GLU A 10 12.16 0.47 0.49
CA GLU A 10 11.73 1.17 -0.74
C GLU A 10 10.70 2.27 -0.42
N ALA A 11 9.72 1.96 0.43
CA ALA A 11 8.66 2.87 0.80
C ALA A 11 9.11 3.99 1.76
N VAL A 12 10.34 3.91 2.28
CA VAL A 12 10.92 4.91 3.19
C VAL A 12 11.99 5.73 2.46
N TYR A 13 13.08 5.09 2.05
CA TYR A 13 14.26 5.78 1.52
C TYR A 13 14.10 6.29 0.09
N LYS A 14 13.25 5.65 -0.73
CA LYS A 14 13.02 6.02 -2.13
C LYS A 14 11.65 6.67 -2.32
N SER A 15 11.18 7.33 -1.28
CA SER A 15 9.84 7.90 -1.20
C SER A 15 9.88 9.32 -0.65
N ARG A 16 8.77 10.03 -0.88
CA ARG A 16 8.48 11.33 -0.28
C ARG A 16 7.04 11.32 0.26
N PRO A 17 6.68 12.26 1.14
CA PRO A 17 5.29 12.42 1.54
C PRO A 17 4.36 12.51 0.32
N TRP A 18 3.25 11.78 0.37
CA TRP A 18 2.19 11.90 -0.63
C TRP A 18 1.24 13.05 -0.27
N THR A 19 0.47 13.54 -1.24
CA THR A 19 -0.45 14.66 -1.05
C THR A 19 -1.49 14.37 0.03
N TYR A 20 -1.92 13.12 0.15
CA TYR A 20 -2.77 12.62 1.24
C TYR A 20 -1.92 11.77 2.16
N GLN A 21 -1.48 12.30 3.31
CA GLN A 21 -0.53 11.60 4.17
C GLN A 21 -1.17 10.59 5.13
N ASN A 22 -2.41 10.83 5.55
CA ASN A 22 -3.15 9.97 6.47
C ASN A 22 -4.48 9.58 5.84
N ASP A 23 -4.87 8.32 5.98
CA ASP A 23 -6.17 7.86 5.51
C ASP A 23 -7.29 8.28 6.47
N THR A 24 -8.38 8.78 5.91
CA THR A 24 -9.54 9.24 6.69
C THR A 24 -10.55 8.14 6.97
N VAL A 25 -10.41 6.96 6.37
CA VAL A 25 -11.36 5.85 6.48
C VAL A 25 -10.82 4.74 7.37
N THR A 26 -9.57 4.35 7.19
CA THR A 26 -8.91 3.38 8.07
C THR A 26 -7.88 4.09 8.93
N SER A 27 -8.19 4.20 10.23
CA SER A 27 -7.28 4.75 11.22
C SER A 27 -5.96 3.98 11.27
N GLY A 28 -4.84 4.70 11.40
CA GLY A 28 -3.52 4.09 11.45
C GLY A 28 -3.01 3.65 10.07
N VAL A 29 -3.49 4.27 9.00
CA VAL A 29 -2.92 4.13 7.66
C VAL A 29 -2.27 5.44 7.22
N TRP A 30 -0.99 5.36 6.86
CA TRP A 30 -0.20 6.51 6.40
C TRP A 30 0.34 6.26 5.00
N TYR A 31 0.58 7.32 4.25
CA TYR A 31 1.04 7.22 2.87
C TYR A 31 2.34 7.93 2.59
N THR A 32 3.15 7.27 1.76
CA THR A 32 4.21 7.91 0.98
C THR A 32 3.99 7.63 -0.50
N GLN A 33 4.66 8.37 -1.36
CA GLN A 33 4.73 8.09 -2.79
C GLN A 33 6.18 7.90 -3.20
N GLN A 34 6.40 7.14 -4.26
CA GLN A 34 7.73 7.02 -4.86
C GLN A 34 8.30 8.40 -5.19
N GLU A 35 9.59 8.57 -4.93
CA GLU A 35 10.31 9.74 -5.41
C GLU A 35 10.23 9.83 -6.94
N ASN A 36 10.10 11.04 -7.48
CA ASN A 36 9.94 11.29 -8.92
C ASN A 36 8.70 10.64 -9.57
N ALA A 37 7.66 10.32 -8.78
CA ALA A 37 6.39 9.78 -9.25
C ALA A 37 5.73 10.57 -10.41
N GLU A 38 6.02 11.86 -10.55
CA GLU A 38 5.48 12.72 -11.63
C GLU A 38 6.10 12.45 -13.00
N ILE A 39 7.34 11.97 -13.03
CA ILE A 39 8.11 11.71 -14.27
C ILE A 39 8.38 10.21 -14.47
N SER A 40 8.08 9.37 -13.47
CA SER A 40 8.20 7.92 -13.57
C SER A 40 7.07 7.35 -14.43
N PRO A 41 7.36 6.45 -15.39
CA PRO A 41 6.32 5.74 -16.13
C PRO A 41 5.50 4.82 -15.22
N ASP A 42 6.10 4.35 -14.12
CA ASP A 42 5.49 3.53 -13.09
C ASP A 42 5.41 4.34 -11.80
N LYS A 43 4.25 4.93 -11.54
CA LYS A 43 3.96 5.67 -10.30
C LYS A 43 3.57 4.69 -9.21
N ASN A 44 4.09 4.88 -7.99
CA ASN A 44 3.74 4.03 -6.85
C ASN A 44 3.34 4.87 -5.63
N ILE A 45 2.27 4.44 -4.96
CA ILE A 45 1.87 4.91 -3.63
C ILE A 45 2.09 3.76 -2.65
N PHE A 46 2.61 4.06 -1.47
CA PHE A 46 2.85 3.11 -0.40
C PHE A 46 1.91 3.40 0.76
N ALA A 47 1.13 2.41 1.18
CA ALA A 47 0.21 2.49 2.31
C ALA A 47 0.79 1.73 3.50
N PHE A 48 1.17 2.44 4.54
CA PHE A 48 1.71 1.94 5.80
C PHE A 48 0.55 1.61 6.73
N VAL A 49 0.40 0.34 7.07
CA VAL A 49 -0.71 -0.20 7.82
C VAL A 49 -0.18 -0.72 9.16
N PHE A 50 -0.60 -0.11 10.26
CA PHE A 50 -0.10 -0.43 11.61
C PHE A 50 -0.83 -1.60 12.26
N THR A 51 -2.03 -1.94 11.77
CA THR A 51 -2.82 -3.08 12.25
C THR A 51 -3.20 -3.94 11.05
N TRP A 52 -2.81 -5.22 11.06
CA TRP A 52 -3.08 -6.11 9.94
C TRP A 52 -4.59 -6.22 9.70
N PRO A 53 -5.08 -5.96 8.48
CA PRO A 53 -6.49 -6.12 8.13
C PRO A 53 -6.87 -7.60 8.04
N GLU A 54 -8.02 -7.99 8.58
CA GLU A 54 -8.47 -9.39 8.54
C GLU A 54 -8.93 -9.80 7.14
N GLU A 55 -10.07 -9.27 6.67
CA GLU A 55 -10.65 -9.65 5.37
C GLU A 55 -10.48 -8.58 4.30
N THR A 56 -10.55 -7.31 4.69
CA THR A 56 -10.45 -6.19 3.75
C THR A 56 -9.68 -5.03 4.35
N LEU A 57 -8.96 -4.31 3.48
CA LEU A 57 -8.34 -3.03 3.79
C LEU A 57 -9.02 -1.94 2.96
N THR A 58 -9.69 -1.02 3.63
CA THR A 58 -10.41 0.08 2.97
C THR A 58 -9.55 1.33 2.98
N LEU A 59 -9.26 1.87 1.80
CA LEU A 59 -8.47 3.08 1.62
C LEU A 59 -9.38 4.18 1.04
N GLY A 60 -9.28 5.40 1.54
CA GLY A 60 -10.07 6.55 1.09
C GLY A 60 -9.40 7.34 -0.03
N SER A 61 -8.07 7.46 0.00
CA SER A 61 -7.35 8.39 -0.88
C SER A 61 -6.91 7.83 -2.24
N PRO A 62 -6.36 6.61 -2.35
CA PRO A 62 -5.86 6.10 -3.63
C PRO A 62 -6.98 5.81 -4.62
N LEU A 63 -6.81 6.20 -5.88
CA LEU A 63 -7.73 5.89 -6.97
C LEU A 63 -7.08 4.92 -7.95
N ALA A 64 -7.78 3.87 -8.35
CA ALA A 64 -7.26 2.91 -9.31
C ALA A 64 -7.41 3.41 -10.75
N SER A 65 -6.38 3.15 -11.55
CA SER A 65 -6.42 3.14 -13.00
C SER A 65 -6.69 1.73 -13.53
N SER A 66 -6.83 1.58 -14.85
CA SER A 66 -6.95 0.27 -15.50
C SER A 66 -5.71 -0.62 -15.39
N ARG A 67 -4.56 -0.04 -15.00
CA ARG A 67 -3.29 -0.75 -14.81
C ARG A 67 -2.91 -0.94 -13.35
N THR A 68 -3.79 -0.54 -12.42
CA THR A 68 -3.47 -0.60 -10.99
C THR A 68 -3.26 -2.03 -10.54
N GLN A 69 -2.16 -2.24 -9.82
CA GLN A 69 -1.85 -3.51 -9.17
C GLN A 69 -1.54 -3.24 -7.71
N ILE A 70 -1.95 -4.17 -6.84
CA ILE A 70 -1.75 -4.05 -5.40
C ILE A 70 -0.95 -5.25 -4.92
N SER A 71 0.14 -4.99 -4.21
CA SER A 71 1.00 -5.98 -3.60
C SER A 71 1.37 -5.58 -2.18
N LEU A 72 1.99 -6.50 -1.43
CA LEU A 72 2.55 -6.25 -0.12
C LEU A 72 4.07 -6.39 -0.22
N LEU A 73 4.81 -5.41 0.30
CA LEU A 73 6.27 -5.45 0.23
C LEU A 73 6.83 -6.70 0.94
N GLY A 74 7.74 -7.40 0.26
CA GLY A 74 8.30 -8.68 0.71
C GLY A 74 7.41 -9.91 0.48
N TYR A 75 6.17 -9.75 0.02
CA TYR A 75 5.26 -10.84 -0.32
C TYR A 75 5.16 -11.02 -1.84
N LYS A 76 5.20 -12.27 -2.31
CA LYS A 76 5.22 -12.59 -3.75
C LYS A 76 3.82 -12.58 -4.41
N GLY A 77 2.77 -12.37 -3.65
CA GLY A 77 1.40 -12.35 -4.17
C GLY A 77 0.86 -10.95 -4.46
N GLN A 78 -0.20 -10.91 -5.26
CA GLN A 78 -1.00 -9.72 -5.52
C GLN A 78 -2.36 -9.82 -4.83
N PHE A 79 -2.95 -8.68 -4.54
CA PHE A 79 -4.24 -8.56 -3.89
C PHE A 79 -5.27 -8.07 -4.90
N THR A 80 -6.46 -8.67 -4.88
CA THR A 80 -7.59 -8.16 -5.65
C THR A 80 -8.20 -6.96 -4.92
N PHE A 81 -8.84 -6.07 -5.67
CA PHE A 81 -9.46 -4.89 -5.09
C PHE A 81 -10.69 -4.45 -5.87
N ASN A 82 -11.54 -3.68 -5.20
CA ASN A 82 -12.71 -3.03 -5.78
C ASN A 82 -12.62 -1.51 -5.56
N ASN A 83 -13.21 -0.73 -6.46
CA ASN A 83 -13.36 0.71 -6.28
C ASN A 83 -14.48 1.00 -5.28
N ARG A 84 -14.27 1.99 -4.41
CA ARG A 84 -15.32 2.47 -3.51
C ARG A 84 -16.26 3.44 -4.24
N PRO A 85 -17.57 3.42 -3.94
CA PRO A 85 -18.51 4.38 -4.51
C PRO A 85 -18.16 5.85 -4.23
N SER A 86 -17.59 6.12 -3.05
CA SER A 86 -17.21 7.46 -2.58
C SER A 86 -15.79 7.87 -2.97
N GLY A 87 -15.12 7.11 -3.84
CA GLY A 87 -13.67 7.23 -4.05
C GLY A 87 -12.85 6.43 -3.04
N GLY A 88 -11.71 5.91 -3.50
CA GLY A 88 -10.86 5.00 -2.74
C GLY A 88 -10.90 3.55 -3.21
N LEU A 89 -10.24 2.65 -2.47
CA LEU A 89 -10.09 1.23 -2.79
C LEU A 89 -10.54 0.35 -1.63
N ILE A 90 -11.09 -0.82 -1.95
CA ILE A 90 -11.30 -1.93 -1.00
C ILE A 90 -10.41 -3.07 -1.46
N ILE A 91 -9.33 -3.32 -0.72
CA ILE A 91 -8.37 -4.38 -1.02
C ILE A 91 -8.82 -5.64 -0.30
N ASN A 92 -8.98 -6.75 -1.01
CA ASN A 92 -9.35 -8.03 -0.42
C ASN A 92 -8.11 -8.74 0.09
N ILE A 93 -8.13 -9.17 1.35
CA ILE A 93 -7.01 -9.79 2.05
C ILE A 93 -7.26 -11.29 2.11
N PRO A 94 -6.51 -12.12 1.36
CA PRO A 94 -6.62 -13.56 1.47
C PRO A 94 -5.98 -14.04 2.78
N ALA A 95 -6.31 -15.27 3.20
CA ALA A 95 -5.58 -15.92 4.28
C ALA A 95 -4.10 -16.10 3.90
N ILE A 96 -3.21 -15.38 4.57
CA ILE A 96 -1.75 -15.50 4.40
C ILE A 96 -1.21 -16.41 5.50
N ALA A 97 -0.53 -17.49 5.11
CA ALA A 97 0.14 -18.37 6.07
C ALA A 97 1.20 -17.58 6.86
N PHE A 98 1.32 -17.84 8.16
CA PHE A 98 2.23 -17.11 9.05
C PHE A 98 3.68 -17.06 8.52
N ASN A 99 4.19 -18.16 7.98
CA ASN A 99 5.53 -18.26 7.39
C ASN A 99 5.71 -17.52 6.05
N LYS A 100 4.64 -16.93 5.50
CA LYS A 100 4.64 -16.07 4.32
C LYS A 100 4.47 -14.60 4.65
N MET A 101 4.19 -14.26 5.91
CA MET A 101 4.11 -12.87 6.35
C MET A 101 5.52 -12.25 6.27
N PRO A 102 5.71 -11.15 5.51
CA PRO A 102 7.05 -10.69 5.18
C PRO A 102 7.74 -9.93 6.31
N CYS A 103 6.98 -9.41 7.27
CA CYS A 103 7.48 -8.65 8.41
C CYS A 103 6.45 -8.60 9.55
N GLU A 104 6.88 -8.05 10.68
CA GLU A 104 6.06 -7.82 11.87
C GLU A 104 5.80 -6.32 12.08
N TRP A 105 4.82 -6.02 12.93
CA TRP A 105 4.47 -4.69 13.47
C TRP A 105 3.83 -3.70 12.49
N LEU A 106 4.32 -3.60 11.26
CA LEU A 106 3.80 -2.67 10.26
C LEU A 106 3.94 -3.25 8.87
N TRP A 107 2.89 -3.15 8.07
CA TRP A 107 2.85 -3.70 6.72
C TRP A 107 2.74 -2.59 5.70
N VAL A 108 3.41 -2.73 4.56
CA VAL A 108 3.36 -1.72 3.49
C VAL A 108 2.77 -2.31 2.23
N PHE A 109 1.56 -1.86 1.90
CA PHE A 109 0.95 -2.17 0.62
C PHE A 109 1.49 -1.21 -0.44
N LYS A 110 1.90 -1.76 -1.57
CA LYS A 110 2.33 -1.01 -2.75
C LYS A 110 1.17 -0.98 -3.74
N ILE A 111 0.71 0.22 -4.05
CA ILE A 111 -0.30 0.50 -5.08
C ILE A 111 0.45 1.04 -6.29
N SER A 112 0.63 0.18 -7.29
CA SER A 112 1.34 0.50 -8.53
C SER A 112 0.37 1.07 -9.55
N ASN A 113 0.82 2.05 -10.31
CA ASN A 113 0.05 2.74 -11.34
C ASN A 113 -1.33 3.25 -10.87
N PRO A 114 -1.41 3.96 -9.72
CA PRO A 114 -2.64 4.63 -9.32
C PRO A 114 -2.95 5.76 -10.31
N MET A 115 -4.21 6.18 -10.34
CA MET A 115 -4.67 7.29 -11.16
C MET A 115 -4.20 8.64 -10.63
N ASN A 116 -4.15 8.80 -9.30
CA ASN A 116 -3.82 10.06 -8.60
C ASN A 116 -2.45 10.04 -7.93
#